data_AF-A0A1E4Y1X5-F1
#
_entry.id   AF-A0A1E4Y1X5-F1
#
_cell.length_a   1.000
_cell.length_b   1.000
_cell.length_c   1.000
_cell.angle_alpha   90.00
_cell.angle_beta   90.00
_cell.angle_gamma   90.00
#
_symmetry.space_group_name_H-M   'P 1'
#
loop_
_entity.id
_entity.type
_entity.pdbx_description
1 polymer ?
#
loop_
_entity_poly.entity_id
_entity_poly.type
_entity_poly.pdbx_seq_one_letter_code
_entity_poly.pdbx_strand_id
1 'polypeptide(L)'
;MAFEIRTIEDLERFVFDRPPESVTLEYKNSRILQKSDTHAVCKAVSAFANSMGGTFIIGIDASGETLTLDGGCTGPSKIDWIHRVINSGTFPAVETIDVTEITADAGSYYVIDTKVSPKAPHQSQDHRYYRRRGSHSDPMEHYEIEDVRNRPKTVLAPLEISLFPEGQVVSFKLRNASSSEPIDNLSVEVDANFPFDRDSVARLKARGLKQMRPSVEHIYMIDSFHTILSSTAEPELQITASYEWRDHTERHSARFHLADYLHTSIVTPPLVGALNGLGKKLDTIKSALDKLGRAAEAWESATDGSGLRLSHRTIKALLKQEQRFDPREFDWQGYQVILDITIDEAIALHRLLAFGRGRDQRAEYNELPSLLREKFERVFRVDFGDTDS
;
A
#
# COMPACT_ATOMS: atom_id res chain seq x y z
N MET A 1 -24.74 -5.84 -19.80
CA MET A 1 -24.58 -7.18 -20.40
C MET A 1 -23.46 -7.06 -21.42
N ALA A 2 -22.44 -7.91 -21.35
CA ALA A 2 -21.46 -8.01 -22.43
C ALA A 2 -22.05 -8.94 -23.50
N PHE A 3 -21.88 -8.60 -24.77
CA PHE A 3 -22.28 -9.48 -25.86
C PHE A 3 -21.18 -10.50 -26.07
N GLU A 4 -21.51 -11.80 -26.03
CA GLU A 4 -20.53 -12.84 -26.34
C GLU A 4 -20.37 -12.97 -27.86
N ILE A 5 -19.54 -12.10 -28.44
CA ILE A 5 -19.21 -12.10 -29.86
C ILE A 5 -17.74 -12.49 -29.99
N ARG A 6 -17.47 -13.74 -30.40
CA ARG A 6 -16.09 -14.27 -30.46
C ARG A 6 -15.68 -14.77 -31.84
N THR A 7 -16.64 -15.15 -32.67
CA THR A 7 -16.38 -15.60 -34.04
C THR A 7 -17.04 -14.71 -35.08
N ILE A 8 -16.69 -14.92 -36.35
CA ILE A 8 -17.32 -14.20 -37.47
C ILE A 8 -18.80 -14.55 -37.57
N GLU A 9 -19.18 -15.80 -37.32
CA GLU A 9 -20.58 -16.24 -37.32
C GLU A 9 -21.39 -15.57 -36.21
N ASP A 10 -20.81 -15.38 -35.02
CA ASP A 10 -21.44 -14.63 -33.94
C ASP A 10 -21.70 -13.18 -34.37
N LEU A 11 -20.70 -12.56 -35.01
CA LEU A 11 -20.78 -11.18 -35.47
C LEU A 11 -21.79 -11.01 -36.62
N GLU A 12 -21.83 -11.94 -37.57
CA GLU A 12 -22.81 -11.97 -38.66
C GLU A 12 -24.24 -12.12 -38.11
N ARG A 13 -24.45 -13.01 -37.14
CA ARG A 13 -25.73 -13.16 -36.46
C ARG A 13 -26.12 -11.90 -35.69
N PHE A 14 -25.16 -11.30 -35.00
CA PHE A 14 -25.37 -10.06 -34.27
C PHE A 14 -25.79 -8.91 -35.21
N VAL A 15 -25.14 -8.79 -36.37
CA VAL A 15 -25.52 -7.80 -37.40
C VAL A 15 -26.89 -8.10 -38.01
N PHE A 16 -27.22 -9.38 -38.21
CA PHE A 16 -28.53 -9.81 -38.69
C PHE A 16 -29.67 -9.39 -37.74
N ASP A 17 -29.46 -9.51 -36.43
CA ASP A 17 -30.43 -9.12 -35.39
C ASP A 17 -30.62 -7.60 -35.28
N ARG A 18 -29.72 -6.80 -35.90
CA ARG A 18 -29.74 -5.33 -35.97
C ARG A 18 -30.02 -4.63 -34.63
N PRO A 19 -29.28 -4.95 -33.55
CA PRO A 19 -29.49 -4.26 -32.29
C PRO A 19 -29.19 -2.77 -32.44
N PRO A 20 -30.09 -1.88 -31.98
CA PRO A 20 -29.86 -0.44 -32.06
C PRO A 20 -28.72 -0.02 -31.13
N GLU A 21 -27.96 0.99 -31.53
CA GLU A 21 -27.01 1.64 -30.63
C GLU A 21 -27.72 2.15 -29.38
N SER A 22 -27.03 2.07 -28.26
CA SER A 22 -27.62 2.35 -26.96
C SER A 22 -26.57 2.87 -25.98
N VAL A 23 -26.99 3.06 -24.74
CA VAL A 23 -26.08 3.46 -23.65
C VAL A 23 -24.97 2.44 -23.41
N THR A 24 -25.12 1.19 -23.87
CA THR A 24 -24.15 0.10 -23.69
C THR A 24 -23.60 -0.44 -25.02
N LEU A 25 -23.92 0.17 -26.16
CA LEU A 25 -23.53 -0.35 -27.48
C LEU A 25 -23.24 0.80 -28.46
N GLU A 26 -22.08 0.75 -29.10
CA GLU A 26 -21.66 1.68 -30.14
C GLU A 26 -21.00 0.93 -31.30
N TYR A 27 -21.25 1.40 -32.52
CA TYR A 27 -20.66 0.89 -33.75
C TYR A 27 -19.75 1.93 -34.39
N LYS A 28 -18.62 1.46 -34.90
CA LYS A 28 -17.82 2.24 -35.83
C LYS A 28 -17.33 1.42 -37.00
N ASN A 29 -17.17 2.14 -38.11
CA ASN A 29 -16.51 1.62 -39.28
C ASN A 29 -14.99 1.42 -39.02
N SER A 30 -14.41 0.35 -39.56
CA SER A 30 -13.00 -0.04 -39.47
C SER A 30 -12.02 1.05 -39.90
N ARG A 31 -12.46 2.04 -40.69
CA ARG A 31 -11.68 3.22 -41.08
C ARG A 31 -11.16 4.02 -39.89
N ILE A 32 -11.77 3.95 -38.71
CA ILE A 32 -11.22 4.64 -37.52
C ILE A 32 -9.85 4.09 -37.14
N LEU A 33 -9.61 2.79 -37.29
CA LEU A 33 -8.31 2.17 -37.01
C LEU A 33 -7.34 2.38 -38.16
N GLN A 34 -7.81 2.32 -39.40
CA GLN A 34 -6.99 2.58 -40.60
C GLN A 34 -6.45 4.01 -40.62
N LYS A 35 -7.28 4.99 -40.24
CA LYS A 35 -6.89 6.41 -40.14
C LYS A 35 -6.18 6.74 -38.82
N SER A 36 -6.04 5.78 -37.91
CA SER A 36 -5.51 6.01 -36.57
C SER A 36 -6.24 7.14 -35.82
N ASP A 37 -7.57 7.17 -35.93
CA ASP A 37 -8.43 8.11 -35.20
C ASP A 37 -8.50 7.70 -33.71
N THR A 38 -7.47 8.10 -32.97
CA THR A 38 -7.34 7.79 -31.55
C THR A 38 -8.43 8.47 -30.71
N HIS A 39 -8.90 9.64 -31.16
CA HIS A 39 -9.88 10.41 -30.42
C HIS A 39 -11.22 9.68 -30.35
N ALA A 40 -11.70 9.11 -31.46
CA ALA A 40 -12.95 8.35 -31.49
C ALA A 40 -12.91 7.16 -30.50
N VAL A 41 -11.80 6.42 -30.48
CA VAL A 41 -11.60 5.26 -29.57
C VAL A 41 -11.59 5.72 -28.11
N CYS A 42 -10.77 6.71 -27.76
CA CYS A 42 -10.66 7.21 -26.40
C CYS A 42 -11.98 7.82 -25.90
N LYS A 43 -12.71 8.53 -26.77
CA LYS A 43 -14.02 9.11 -26.46
C LYS A 43 -15.05 8.04 -26.13
N ALA A 44 -15.18 7.00 -26.96
CA ALA A 44 -16.14 5.92 -26.72
C ALA A 44 -15.81 5.14 -25.44
N VAL A 45 -14.55 4.73 -25.26
CA VAL A 45 -14.11 3.94 -24.11
C VAL A 45 -14.23 4.71 -22.79
N SER A 46 -13.81 5.98 -22.76
CA SER A 46 -13.99 6.82 -21.56
C SER A 46 -15.47 7.04 -21.23
N ALA A 47 -16.32 7.24 -22.25
CA ALA A 47 -17.76 7.39 -22.04
C ALA A 47 -18.40 6.13 -21.43
N PHE A 48 -18.04 4.93 -21.91
CA PHE A 48 -18.52 3.67 -21.33
C PHE A 48 -18.03 3.48 -19.89
N ALA A 49 -16.73 3.69 -19.64
CA ALA A 49 -16.13 3.55 -18.31
C ALA A 49 -16.75 4.49 -17.26
N ASN A 50 -17.10 5.71 -17.67
CA ASN A 50 -17.79 6.71 -16.84
C ASN A 50 -19.30 6.45 -16.67
N SER A 51 -19.86 5.53 -17.47
CA SER A 51 -21.29 5.21 -17.48
C SER A 51 -21.52 3.85 -16.81
N MET A 52 -22.24 2.94 -17.47
CA MET A 52 -22.57 1.59 -16.99
C MET A 52 -21.74 0.50 -17.68
N GLY A 53 -20.61 0.87 -18.29
CA GLY A 53 -19.88 0.02 -19.22
C GLY A 53 -20.62 -0.13 -20.56
N GLY A 54 -20.10 -0.98 -21.43
CA GLY A 54 -20.68 -1.27 -22.73
C GLY A 54 -19.71 -1.91 -23.70
N THR A 55 -20.21 -2.22 -24.88
CA THR A 55 -19.49 -2.88 -25.97
C THR A 55 -19.33 -1.90 -27.13
N PHE A 56 -18.09 -1.73 -27.59
CA PHE A 56 -17.77 -0.92 -28.77
C PHE A 56 -17.26 -1.82 -29.89
N ILE A 57 -18.01 -1.90 -30.99
CA ILE A 57 -17.69 -2.80 -32.11
C ILE A 57 -17.16 -1.99 -33.29
N ILE A 58 -15.98 -2.38 -33.78
CA ILE A 58 -15.29 -1.75 -34.89
C ILE A 58 -15.27 -2.69 -36.11
N GLY A 59 -15.69 -2.15 -37.27
CA GLY A 59 -15.87 -2.84 -38.54
C GLY A 59 -17.34 -3.00 -38.95
N ILE A 60 -18.24 -2.25 -38.31
CA ILE A 60 -19.66 -2.19 -38.67
C ILE A 60 -19.97 -0.80 -39.24
N ASP A 61 -20.59 -0.77 -40.42
CA ASP A 61 -21.19 0.43 -40.97
C ASP A 61 -22.66 0.54 -40.53
N ALA A 62 -22.96 1.62 -39.80
CA ALA A 62 -24.29 1.98 -39.30
C ALA A 62 -24.79 3.31 -39.90
N SER A 63 -24.16 3.80 -40.97
CA SER A 63 -24.52 5.09 -41.60
C SER A 63 -25.76 5.03 -42.49
N GLY A 64 -26.14 3.83 -42.95
CA GLY A 64 -27.33 3.60 -43.78
C GLY A 64 -28.52 3.07 -42.98
N GLU A 65 -29.59 2.69 -43.70
CA GLU A 65 -30.77 2.04 -43.13
C GLU A 65 -30.50 0.60 -42.64
N THR A 66 -29.37 0.02 -43.05
CA THR A 66 -28.98 -1.35 -42.74
C THR A 66 -27.64 -1.39 -42.02
N LEU A 67 -27.56 -2.18 -40.96
CA LEU A 67 -26.32 -2.53 -40.29
C LEU A 67 -25.56 -3.55 -41.14
N THR A 68 -24.31 -3.26 -41.52
CA THR A 68 -23.51 -4.15 -42.37
C THR A 68 -22.05 -4.23 -41.94
N LEU A 69 -21.42 -5.39 -42.12
CA LEU A 69 -19.98 -5.53 -41.98
C LEU A 69 -19.26 -4.79 -43.11
N ASP A 70 -18.25 -3.99 -42.77
CA ASP A 70 -17.56 -3.11 -43.72
C ASP A 70 -16.31 -3.70 -44.37
N GLY A 71 -16.04 -4.99 -44.12
CA GLY A 71 -14.83 -5.68 -44.57
C GLY A 71 -13.67 -5.63 -43.56
N GLY A 72 -13.81 -4.93 -42.44
CA GLY A 72 -12.83 -4.94 -41.35
C GLY A 72 -11.51 -4.23 -41.68
N CYS A 73 -10.53 -4.42 -40.80
CA CYS A 73 -9.18 -3.90 -40.97
C CYS A 73 -8.27 -4.93 -41.65
N THR A 74 -7.61 -4.52 -42.72
CA THR A 74 -6.57 -5.34 -43.36
C THR A 74 -5.20 -5.12 -42.69
N GLY A 75 -4.36 -6.16 -42.72
CA GLY A 75 -3.00 -6.12 -42.20
C GLY A 75 -2.85 -6.73 -40.79
N PRO A 76 -1.80 -6.37 -40.04
CA PRO A 76 -1.54 -6.97 -38.74
C PRO A 76 -2.58 -6.55 -37.69
N SER A 77 -2.74 -7.41 -36.68
CA SER A 77 -3.60 -7.18 -35.52
C SER A 77 -3.39 -5.79 -34.90
N LYS A 78 -4.49 -5.16 -34.49
CA LYS A 78 -4.52 -3.85 -33.85
C LYS A 78 -4.75 -3.92 -32.34
N ILE A 79 -4.80 -5.10 -31.73
CA ILE A 79 -5.03 -5.25 -30.27
C ILE A 79 -4.05 -4.40 -29.46
N ASP A 80 -2.74 -4.59 -29.66
CA ASP A 80 -1.70 -3.84 -28.93
C ASP A 80 -1.80 -2.33 -29.19
N TRP A 81 -2.16 -1.96 -30.42
CA TRP A 81 -2.35 -0.55 -30.78
C TRP A 81 -3.54 0.05 -30.04
N ILE A 82 -4.68 -0.66 -29.97
CA ILE A 82 -5.89 -0.24 -29.26
C ILE A 82 -5.57 -0.05 -27.77
N HIS A 83 -4.93 -1.04 -27.13
CA HIS A 83 -4.51 -0.92 -25.72
C HIS A 83 -3.59 0.28 -25.50
N ARG A 84 -2.60 0.48 -26.36
CA ARG A 84 -1.68 1.61 -26.27
C ARG A 84 -2.41 2.95 -26.40
N VAL A 85 -3.31 3.07 -27.37
CA VAL A 85 -4.10 4.29 -27.61
C VAL A 85 -4.98 4.64 -26.42
N ILE A 86 -5.67 3.65 -25.85
CA ILE A 86 -6.54 3.87 -24.69
C ILE A 86 -5.68 4.25 -23.46
N ASN A 87 -4.58 3.54 -23.22
CA ASN A 87 -3.69 3.82 -22.10
C ASN A 87 -3.04 5.22 -22.19
N SER A 88 -2.56 5.62 -23.37
CA SER A 88 -1.96 6.94 -23.56
C SER A 88 -2.98 8.07 -23.76
N GLY A 89 -4.26 7.73 -23.95
CA GLY A 89 -5.28 8.67 -24.40
C GLY A 89 -6.47 8.85 -23.47
N THR A 90 -6.46 8.20 -22.32
CA THR A 90 -7.47 8.38 -21.27
C THR A 90 -6.82 8.67 -19.93
N PHE A 91 -7.39 9.59 -19.14
CA PHE A 91 -6.76 10.10 -17.91
C PHE A 91 -7.75 10.13 -16.72
N PRO A 92 -7.54 9.31 -15.67
CA PRO A 92 -6.60 8.19 -15.60
C PRO A 92 -6.85 7.16 -16.72
N ALA A 93 -5.87 6.30 -17.00
CA ALA A 93 -6.04 5.28 -18.03
C ALA A 93 -7.22 4.35 -17.72
N VAL A 94 -8.03 4.03 -18.73
CA VAL A 94 -9.08 3.01 -18.62
C VAL A 94 -8.43 1.63 -18.74
N GLU A 95 -8.39 0.92 -17.61
CA GLU A 95 -7.83 -0.44 -17.51
C GLU A 95 -8.91 -1.53 -17.58
N THR A 96 -10.19 -1.16 -17.54
CA THR A 96 -11.32 -2.09 -17.45
C THR A 96 -11.84 -2.57 -18.81
N ILE A 97 -10.94 -2.72 -19.79
CA ILE A 97 -11.27 -3.14 -21.16
C ILE A 97 -10.85 -4.59 -21.43
N ASP A 98 -11.64 -5.27 -22.24
CA ASP A 98 -11.33 -6.54 -22.89
C ASP A 98 -11.47 -6.34 -24.40
N VAL A 99 -10.46 -6.74 -25.18
CA VAL A 99 -10.41 -6.52 -26.63
C VAL A 99 -10.35 -7.87 -27.32
N THR A 100 -11.42 -8.22 -28.02
CA THR A 100 -11.51 -9.42 -28.85
C THR A 100 -11.31 -9.04 -30.32
N GLU A 101 -10.36 -9.69 -31.00
CA GLU A 101 -10.21 -9.62 -32.45
C GLU A 101 -10.93 -10.80 -33.10
N ILE A 102 -11.75 -10.50 -34.11
CA ILE A 102 -12.45 -11.49 -34.91
C ILE A 102 -11.88 -11.43 -36.32
N THR A 103 -11.10 -12.44 -36.69
CA THR A 103 -10.47 -12.52 -38.01
C THR A 103 -11.41 -13.19 -39.01
N ALA A 104 -11.61 -12.56 -40.16
CA ALA A 104 -12.33 -13.11 -41.30
C ALA A 104 -11.53 -12.94 -42.60
N ASP A 105 -11.99 -13.55 -43.69
CA ASP A 105 -11.33 -13.47 -45.00
C ASP A 105 -11.20 -12.02 -45.52
N ALA A 106 -12.17 -11.17 -45.20
CA ALA A 106 -12.18 -9.77 -45.62
C ALA A 106 -11.20 -8.89 -44.80
N GLY A 107 -10.98 -9.24 -43.53
CA GLY A 107 -10.22 -8.45 -42.58
C GLY A 107 -10.59 -8.76 -41.13
N SER A 108 -9.97 -8.04 -40.20
CA SER A 108 -10.21 -8.19 -38.75
C SER A 108 -11.22 -7.16 -38.22
N TYR A 109 -12.14 -7.63 -37.39
CA TYR A 109 -13.09 -6.82 -36.62
C TYR A 109 -12.65 -6.78 -35.14
N TYR A 110 -13.03 -5.74 -34.41
CA TYR A 110 -12.64 -5.59 -33.00
C TYR A 110 -13.85 -5.33 -32.14
N VAL A 111 -13.99 -6.09 -31.06
CA VAL A 111 -15.00 -5.91 -30.02
C VAL A 111 -14.28 -5.46 -28.76
N ILE A 112 -14.59 -4.26 -28.28
CA ILE A 112 -14.00 -3.69 -27.07
C ILE A 112 -15.09 -3.64 -26.00
N ASP A 113 -15.02 -4.57 -25.05
CA ASP A 113 -15.89 -4.61 -23.89
C ASP A 113 -15.29 -3.78 -22.77
N THR A 114 -15.97 -2.69 -22.39
CA THR A 114 -15.55 -1.80 -21.31
C THR A 114 -16.45 -2.00 -20.10
N LYS A 115 -15.88 -2.41 -18.96
CA LYS A 115 -16.62 -2.47 -17.69
C LYS A 115 -16.65 -1.10 -17.04
N VAL A 116 -17.62 -0.88 -16.14
CA VAL A 116 -17.64 0.30 -15.27
C VAL A 116 -16.32 0.39 -14.53
N SER A 117 -15.68 1.56 -14.59
CA SER A 117 -14.37 1.71 -13.95
C SER A 117 -14.50 2.19 -12.51
N PRO A 118 -13.80 1.53 -11.56
CA PRO A 118 -13.70 2.02 -10.18
C PRO A 118 -12.83 3.29 -10.05
N LYS A 119 -12.04 3.61 -11.09
CA LYS A 119 -11.20 4.80 -11.16
C LYS A 119 -11.88 5.99 -11.87
N ALA A 120 -13.16 5.84 -12.25
CA ALA A 120 -13.91 6.91 -12.89
C ALA A 120 -13.96 8.18 -12.01
N PRO A 121 -14.03 9.38 -12.60
CA PRO A 121 -14.20 9.66 -14.03
C PRO A 121 -12.88 9.65 -14.82
N HIS A 122 -12.95 9.23 -16.08
CA HIS A 122 -11.87 9.22 -17.08
C HIS A 122 -12.07 10.34 -18.09
N GLN A 123 -11.02 11.14 -18.29
CA GLN A 123 -10.94 12.19 -19.29
C GLN A 123 -10.43 11.61 -20.62
N SER A 124 -10.94 12.08 -21.75
CA SER A 124 -10.42 11.73 -23.09
C SER A 124 -9.27 12.67 -23.52
N GLN A 125 -8.65 12.39 -24.66
CA GLN A 125 -7.49 13.13 -25.22
C GLN A 125 -7.74 14.62 -25.43
N ASP A 126 -8.99 15.03 -25.61
CA ASP A 126 -9.42 16.42 -25.79
C ASP A 126 -9.69 17.16 -24.47
N HIS A 127 -9.28 16.56 -23.35
CA HIS A 127 -9.47 17.07 -22.00
C HIS A 127 -10.95 17.19 -21.56
N ARG A 128 -11.85 16.44 -22.18
CA ARG A 128 -13.27 16.39 -21.78
C ARG A 128 -13.61 15.04 -21.14
N TYR A 129 -14.52 15.10 -20.18
CA TYR A 129 -15.16 13.91 -19.61
C TYR A 129 -16.41 13.62 -20.42
N TYR A 130 -16.56 12.38 -20.88
CA TYR A 130 -17.70 11.94 -21.65
C TYR A 130 -18.54 10.94 -20.85
N ARG A 131 -19.86 10.92 -21.12
CA ARG A 131 -20.79 9.89 -20.68
C ARG A 131 -21.70 9.44 -21.82
N ARG A 132 -22.29 8.26 -21.68
CA ARG A 132 -23.31 7.76 -22.61
C ARG A 132 -24.65 8.43 -22.34
N ARG A 133 -25.26 9.00 -23.39
CA ARG A 133 -26.63 9.53 -23.41
C ARG A 133 -27.35 8.94 -24.63
N GLY A 134 -28.13 7.88 -24.40
CA GLY A 134 -28.63 7.07 -25.52
C GLY A 134 -27.46 6.48 -26.32
N SER A 135 -27.49 6.64 -27.64
CA SER A 135 -26.44 6.17 -28.56
C SER A 135 -25.20 7.08 -28.64
N HIS A 136 -25.18 8.23 -27.96
CA HIS A 136 -24.12 9.22 -28.10
C HIS A 136 -23.20 9.31 -26.88
N SER A 137 -21.95 9.68 -27.13
CA SER A 137 -20.96 10.05 -26.11
C SER A 137 -20.90 11.57 -26.00
N ASP A 138 -21.57 12.11 -24.98
CA ASP A 138 -21.72 13.56 -24.77
C ASP A 138 -20.82 14.06 -23.63
N PRO A 139 -20.31 15.31 -23.71
CA PRO A 139 -19.58 15.91 -22.61
C PRO A 139 -20.40 15.92 -21.32
N MET A 140 -19.73 15.64 -20.21
CA MET A 140 -20.32 15.67 -18.88
C MET A 140 -20.37 17.08 -18.33
N GLU A 141 -21.47 17.41 -17.67
CA GLU A 141 -21.60 18.61 -16.85
C GLU A 141 -20.83 18.45 -15.53
N HIS A 142 -20.49 19.58 -14.88
CA HIS A 142 -19.72 19.56 -13.63
C HIS A 142 -20.32 18.65 -12.56
N TYR A 143 -21.64 18.75 -12.32
CA TYR A 143 -22.32 17.92 -11.32
C TYR A 143 -22.28 16.41 -11.65
N GLU A 144 -22.26 16.06 -12.94
CA GLU A 144 -22.16 14.66 -13.38
C GLU A 144 -20.75 14.13 -13.13
N ILE A 145 -19.73 14.97 -13.33
CA ILE A 145 -18.33 14.60 -13.05
C ILE A 145 -18.17 14.34 -11.55
N GLU A 146 -18.72 15.19 -10.69
CA GLU A 146 -18.69 14.98 -9.25
C GLU A 146 -19.47 13.73 -8.81
N ASP A 147 -20.64 13.47 -9.41
CA ASP A 147 -21.41 12.25 -9.12
C ASP A 147 -20.63 10.99 -9.48
N VAL A 148 -20.02 10.94 -10.68
CA VAL A 148 -19.18 9.81 -11.11
C VAL A 148 -17.96 9.65 -10.21
N ARG A 149 -17.31 10.75 -9.81
CA ARG A 149 -16.14 10.73 -8.93
C ARG A 149 -16.46 10.20 -7.54
N ASN A 150 -17.67 10.50 -7.05
CA ASN A 150 -18.16 10.09 -5.75
C ASN A 150 -18.90 8.74 -5.77
N ARG A 151 -18.96 8.05 -6.92
CA ARG A 151 -19.48 6.68 -6.97
C ARG A 151 -18.77 5.84 -5.91
N PRO A 152 -19.49 4.93 -5.23
CA PRO A 152 -18.86 3.99 -4.33
C PRO A 152 -17.85 3.16 -5.12
N LYS A 153 -16.57 3.57 -5.07
CA LYS A 153 -15.45 2.70 -5.44
C LYS A 153 -15.59 1.53 -4.49
N THR A 154 -15.56 0.27 -4.95
CA THR A 154 -15.60 -0.88 -4.06
C THR A 154 -14.62 -0.63 -2.94
N VAL A 155 -15.14 -0.22 -1.78
CA VAL A 155 -14.27 0.17 -0.69
C VAL A 155 -13.97 -1.15 -0.05
N LEU A 156 -12.80 -1.69 -0.39
CA LEU A 156 -12.26 -2.79 0.35
C LEU A 156 -12.27 -2.37 1.81
N ALA A 157 -12.87 -3.19 2.64
CA ALA A 157 -12.97 -2.94 4.06
C ALA A 157 -11.55 -2.58 4.57
N PRO A 158 -11.40 -1.48 5.32
CA PRO A 158 -10.11 -0.80 5.46
C PRO A 158 -9.09 -1.57 6.30
N LEU A 159 -9.49 -2.67 6.94
CA LEU A 159 -8.60 -3.48 7.75
C LEU A 159 -7.81 -4.46 6.88
N GLU A 160 -6.50 -4.26 6.84
CA GLU A 160 -5.53 -5.20 6.28
C GLU A 160 -4.99 -6.09 7.41
N ILE A 161 -5.04 -7.41 7.21
CA ILE A 161 -4.44 -8.42 8.11
C ILE A 161 -3.32 -9.11 7.33
N SER A 162 -2.09 -9.03 7.82
CA SER A 162 -0.93 -9.64 7.16
C SER A 162 -0.01 -10.32 8.14
N LEU A 163 0.69 -11.37 7.72
CA LEU A 163 1.86 -11.86 8.46
C LEU A 163 3.04 -10.91 8.29
N PHE A 164 3.81 -10.78 9.36
CA PHE A 164 5.01 -9.98 9.40
C PHE A 164 6.11 -10.76 10.15
N PRO A 165 6.79 -11.68 9.46
CA PRO A 165 7.91 -12.40 10.03
C PRO A 165 9.12 -11.47 10.15
N GLU A 166 9.59 -11.24 11.37
CA GLU A 166 10.84 -10.52 11.64
C GLU A 166 11.90 -11.51 12.13
N GLY A 167 12.80 -11.90 11.23
CA GLY A 167 13.80 -12.92 11.53
C GLY A 167 13.16 -14.27 11.86
N GLN A 168 13.30 -14.71 13.12
CA GLN A 168 12.74 -15.98 13.61
C GLN A 168 11.39 -15.81 14.34
N VAL A 169 10.88 -14.58 14.46
CA VAL A 169 9.65 -14.27 15.17
C VAL A 169 8.48 -14.21 14.20
N VAL A 170 7.41 -14.94 14.52
CA VAL A 170 6.13 -14.85 13.83
C VAL A 170 5.30 -13.77 14.50
N SER A 171 5.01 -12.71 13.74
CA SER A 171 4.05 -11.68 14.13
C SER A 171 2.97 -11.53 13.07
N PHE A 172 1.81 -11.02 13.45
CA PHE A 172 0.84 -10.50 12.49
C PHE A 172 0.67 -9.00 12.68
N LYS A 173 0.27 -8.35 11.60
CA LYS A 173 0.03 -6.93 11.53
C LYS A 173 -1.43 -6.68 11.19
N LEU A 174 -2.02 -5.75 11.92
CA LEU A 174 -3.29 -5.14 11.60
C LEU A 174 -3.00 -3.71 11.13
N ARG A 175 -3.50 -3.32 9.96
CA ARG A 175 -3.33 -1.98 9.43
C ARG A 175 -4.66 -1.41 8.97
N ASN A 176 -4.91 -0.15 9.31
CA ASN A 176 -6.00 0.61 8.70
C ASN A 176 -5.46 1.23 7.40
N ALA A 177 -5.81 0.62 6.26
CA ALA A 177 -5.39 1.06 4.94
C ALA A 177 -6.11 2.33 4.47
N SER A 178 -7.15 2.79 5.18
CA SER A 178 -7.77 4.07 4.91
C SER A 178 -6.79 5.21 5.23
N SER A 179 -6.76 6.21 4.35
CA SER A 179 -5.98 7.44 4.54
C SER A 179 -6.73 8.51 5.34
N SER A 180 -8.05 8.37 5.52
CA SER A 180 -8.89 9.41 6.11
C SER A 180 -9.91 8.92 7.12
N GLU A 181 -10.23 7.63 7.16
CA GLU A 181 -11.34 7.11 7.98
C GLU A 181 -10.86 6.16 9.08
N PRO A 182 -11.33 6.33 10.34
CA PRO A 182 -11.02 5.41 11.40
C PRO A 182 -11.80 4.08 11.25
N ILE A 183 -11.33 3.07 11.96
CA ILE A 183 -12.09 1.84 12.25
C ILE A 183 -12.46 1.89 13.72
N ASP A 184 -13.73 1.68 14.05
CA ASP A 184 -14.22 1.73 15.42
C ASP A 184 -14.53 0.32 15.95
N ASN A 185 -14.43 0.16 17.27
CA ASN A 185 -14.80 -1.06 18.00
C ASN A 185 -14.19 -2.37 17.44
N LEU A 186 -12.90 -2.32 17.06
CA LEU A 186 -12.17 -3.48 16.54
C LEU A 186 -11.98 -4.55 17.62
N SER A 187 -12.57 -5.73 17.40
CA SER A 187 -12.34 -6.95 18.17
C SER A 187 -11.59 -7.97 17.32
N VAL A 188 -10.61 -8.65 17.90
CA VAL A 188 -9.75 -9.62 17.21
C VAL A 188 -9.73 -10.92 17.97
N GLU A 189 -9.97 -12.01 17.25
CA GLU A 189 -9.84 -13.37 17.71
C GLU A 189 -8.76 -14.08 16.91
N VAL A 190 -7.85 -14.73 17.62
CA VAL A 190 -6.74 -15.49 17.04
C VAL A 190 -6.90 -16.94 17.45
N ASP A 191 -6.99 -17.81 16.46
CA ASP A 191 -7.03 -19.26 16.62
C ASP A 191 -5.84 -19.89 15.91
N ALA A 192 -5.26 -20.92 16.52
CA ALA A 192 -4.08 -21.59 16.01
C ALA A 192 -4.09 -23.07 16.40
N ASN A 193 -3.52 -23.93 15.54
CA ASN A 193 -3.36 -25.35 15.82
C ASN A 193 -2.08 -25.68 16.61
N PHE A 194 -1.42 -24.67 17.18
CA PHE A 194 -0.21 -24.78 18.00
C PHE A 194 -0.35 -23.96 19.30
N PRO A 195 0.36 -24.32 20.37
CA PRO A 195 0.38 -23.53 21.60
C PRO A 195 1.14 -22.21 21.38
N PHE A 196 0.58 -21.11 21.88
CA PHE A 196 1.24 -19.80 21.92
C PHE A 196 0.70 -18.98 23.11
N ASP A 197 1.47 -18.00 23.57
CA ASP A 197 1.04 -17.07 24.62
C ASP A 197 -0.06 -16.14 24.09
N ARG A 198 -1.25 -16.26 24.68
CA ARG A 198 -2.42 -15.47 24.26
C ARG A 198 -2.46 -14.11 24.93
N ASP A 199 -1.60 -13.79 25.89
CA ASP A 199 -1.70 -12.54 26.66
C ASP A 199 -1.59 -11.28 25.79
N SER A 200 -0.79 -11.32 24.73
CA SER A 200 -0.59 -10.23 23.77
C SER A 200 -1.85 -9.89 22.97
N VAL A 201 -2.73 -10.87 22.74
CA VAL A 201 -3.95 -10.76 21.92
C VAL A 201 -5.25 -10.90 22.71
N ALA A 202 -5.20 -11.44 23.93
CA ALA A 202 -6.37 -11.67 24.78
C ALA A 202 -7.12 -10.37 25.09
N ARG A 203 -6.40 -9.25 25.21
CA ARG A 203 -6.99 -7.93 25.45
C ARG A 203 -7.81 -7.42 24.26
N LEU A 204 -7.44 -7.80 23.03
CA LEU A 204 -8.18 -7.43 21.82
C LEU A 204 -9.54 -8.11 21.75
N LYS A 205 -9.62 -9.37 22.19
CA LYS A 205 -10.90 -10.10 22.27
C LYS A 205 -11.77 -9.60 23.42
N ALA A 206 -11.18 -9.33 24.59
CA ALA A 206 -11.93 -9.00 25.80
C ALA A 206 -12.45 -7.56 25.83
N ARG A 207 -11.61 -6.59 25.45
CA ARG A 207 -11.95 -5.16 25.51
C ARG A 207 -12.21 -4.54 24.14
N GLY A 208 -11.61 -5.09 23.09
CA GLY A 208 -11.53 -4.45 21.78
C GLY A 208 -10.69 -3.18 21.79
N LEU A 209 -10.24 -2.78 20.60
CA LEU A 209 -9.67 -1.46 20.35
C LEU A 209 -10.81 -0.51 19.96
N LYS A 210 -11.07 0.50 20.79
CA LYS A 210 -12.20 1.42 20.57
C LYS A 210 -12.12 2.16 19.25
N GLN A 211 -10.90 2.51 18.83
CA GLN A 211 -10.68 3.19 17.57
C GLN A 211 -9.26 2.91 17.07
N MET A 212 -9.15 2.62 15.78
CA MET A 212 -7.91 2.49 15.03
C MET A 212 -7.84 3.60 13.99
N ARG A 213 -6.87 4.51 14.14
CA ARG A 213 -6.72 5.69 13.28
C ARG A 213 -6.34 5.31 11.85
N PRO A 214 -6.64 6.18 10.86
CA PRO A 214 -6.18 6.00 9.48
C PRO A 214 -4.66 5.80 9.41
N SER A 215 -4.22 4.92 8.52
CA SER A 215 -2.80 4.65 8.24
C SER A 215 -1.94 4.18 9.42
N VAL A 216 -2.56 3.81 10.54
CA VAL A 216 -1.86 3.20 11.69
C VAL A 216 -1.74 1.69 11.49
N GLU A 217 -0.63 1.14 11.95
CA GLU A 217 -0.39 -0.30 12.05
C GLU A 217 -0.13 -0.72 13.50
N HIS A 218 -0.59 -1.92 13.83
CA HIS A 218 -0.31 -2.58 15.09
C HIS A 218 0.27 -3.96 14.79
N ILE A 219 1.41 -4.27 15.40
CA ILE A 219 2.11 -5.55 15.25
C ILE A 219 1.92 -6.34 16.54
N TYR A 220 1.51 -7.60 16.41
CA TYR A 220 1.28 -8.52 17.51
C TYR A 220 2.15 -9.76 17.31
N MET A 221 3.02 -9.99 18.29
CA MET A 221 3.87 -11.17 18.33
C MET A 221 3.04 -12.40 18.70
N ILE A 222 3.22 -13.48 17.94
CA ILE A 222 2.65 -14.80 18.22
C ILE A 222 3.67 -15.62 19.01
N ASP A 223 4.75 -16.05 18.36
CA ASP A 223 5.84 -16.83 18.97
C ASP A 223 7.02 -16.92 17.97
N SER A 224 8.07 -17.65 18.30
CA SER A 224 9.14 -17.99 17.38
C SER A 224 8.76 -19.14 16.44
N PHE A 225 9.26 -19.13 15.21
CA PHE A 225 9.15 -20.26 14.29
C PHE A 225 9.69 -21.55 14.91
N HIS A 226 10.76 -21.46 15.70
CA HIS A 226 11.32 -22.63 16.39
C HIS A 226 10.29 -23.28 17.34
N THR A 227 9.66 -22.48 18.21
CA THR A 227 8.62 -22.96 19.14
C THR A 227 7.45 -23.58 18.37
N ILE A 228 6.95 -22.87 17.37
CA ILE A 228 5.77 -23.27 16.60
C ILE A 228 6.02 -24.59 15.86
N LEU A 229 7.14 -24.70 15.14
CA LEU A 229 7.49 -25.89 14.36
C LEU A 229 7.86 -27.09 15.24
N SER A 230 8.35 -26.85 16.45
CA SER A 230 8.58 -27.94 17.41
C SER A 230 7.27 -28.62 17.84
N SER A 231 6.14 -27.91 17.72
CA SER A 231 4.83 -28.39 18.16
C SER A 231 4.00 -29.04 17.05
N THR A 232 4.12 -28.57 15.81
CA THR A 232 3.38 -29.09 14.66
C THR A 232 4.15 -28.87 13.35
N ALA A 233 4.05 -29.83 12.43
CA ALA A 233 4.70 -29.74 11.11
C ALA A 233 3.95 -28.81 10.14
N GLU A 234 2.63 -28.66 10.32
CA GLU A 234 1.75 -27.83 9.48
C GLU A 234 1.07 -26.75 10.34
N PRO A 235 1.81 -25.73 10.80
CA PRO A 235 1.25 -24.69 11.65
C PRO A 235 0.27 -23.79 10.89
N GLU A 236 -0.95 -23.68 11.43
CA GLU A 236 -2.02 -22.84 10.90
C GLU A 236 -2.41 -21.76 11.92
N LEU A 237 -2.55 -20.54 11.42
CA LEU A 237 -2.97 -19.37 12.20
C LEU A 237 -4.18 -18.72 11.51
N GLN A 238 -5.30 -18.62 12.20
CA GLN A 238 -6.49 -17.91 11.75
C GLN A 238 -6.74 -16.67 12.60
N ILE A 239 -6.83 -15.52 11.95
CA ILE A 239 -7.12 -14.23 12.58
C ILE A 239 -8.47 -13.75 12.07
N THR A 240 -9.40 -13.58 13.00
CA THR A 240 -10.74 -13.06 12.72
C THR A 240 -10.90 -11.71 13.40
N ALA A 241 -11.19 -10.67 12.61
CA ALA A 241 -11.49 -9.34 13.10
C ALA A 241 -12.97 -9.00 12.88
N SER A 242 -13.57 -8.26 13.80
CA SER A 242 -14.90 -7.67 13.67
C SER A 242 -14.84 -6.23 14.11
N TYR A 243 -15.40 -5.31 13.33
CA TYR A 243 -15.28 -3.88 13.57
C TYR A 243 -16.42 -3.08 12.93
N GLU A 244 -16.53 -1.82 13.29
CA GLU A 244 -17.46 -0.87 12.70
C GLU A 244 -16.72 0.08 11.75
N TRP A 245 -17.30 0.28 10.57
CA TRP A 245 -16.77 1.20 9.57
C TRP A 245 -17.92 1.74 8.71
N ARG A 246 -18.03 3.08 8.65
CA ARG A 246 -19.12 3.81 7.97
C ARG A 246 -20.52 3.29 8.34
N ASP A 247 -20.78 3.16 9.64
CA ASP A 247 -22.05 2.68 10.20
C ASP A 247 -22.42 1.22 9.83
N HIS A 248 -21.50 0.47 9.23
CA HIS A 248 -21.64 -0.96 8.97
C HIS A 248 -20.73 -1.77 9.89
N THR A 249 -21.20 -2.95 10.31
CA THR A 249 -20.36 -3.94 10.97
C THR A 249 -19.72 -4.83 9.91
N GLU A 250 -18.39 -4.87 9.91
CA GLU A 250 -17.58 -5.68 9.02
C GLU A 250 -16.97 -6.85 9.80
N ARG A 251 -16.83 -7.99 9.11
CA ARG A 251 -16.09 -9.14 9.63
C ARG A 251 -15.07 -9.59 8.60
N HIS A 252 -13.81 -9.58 8.99
CA HIS A 252 -12.69 -9.96 8.14
C HIS A 252 -11.98 -11.16 8.76
N SER A 253 -11.62 -12.16 7.94
CA SER A 253 -10.86 -13.32 8.42
C SER A 253 -9.72 -13.62 7.47
N ALA A 254 -8.53 -13.84 8.02
CA ALA A 254 -7.35 -14.26 7.30
C ALA A 254 -6.82 -15.55 7.92
N ARG A 255 -6.51 -16.52 7.07
CA ARG A 255 -5.90 -17.79 7.46
C ARG A 255 -4.52 -17.88 6.82
N PHE A 256 -3.54 -18.29 7.62
CA PHE A 256 -2.16 -18.41 7.20
C PHE A 256 -1.62 -19.80 7.51
N HIS A 257 -1.04 -20.43 6.50
CA HIS A 257 -0.28 -21.67 6.64
C HIS A 257 1.19 -21.29 6.80
N LEU A 258 1.69 -21.34 8.03
CA LEU A 258 3.04 -20.84 8.36
C LEU A 258 4.14 -21.71 7.72
N ALA A 259 3.85 -22.96 7.39
CA ALA A 259 4.75 -23.85 6.64
C ALA A 259 5.13 -23.29 5.26
N ASP A 260 4.21 -22.59 4.58
CA ASP A 260 4.45 -22.02 3.24
C ASP A 260 5.57 -20.98 3.23
N TYR A 261 5.91 -20.41 4.39
CA TYR A 261 6.92 -19.36 4.52
C TYR A 261 8.34 -19.91 4.77
N LEU A 262 8.50 -21.19 5.15
CA LEU A 262 9.76 -21.79 5.64
C LEU A 262 10.86 -21.93 4.58
N HIS A 263 10.51 -21.80 3.31
CA HIS A 263 11.44 -21.86 2.18
C HIS A 263 11.42 -20.58 1.34
N THR A 264 10.90 -19.49 1.92
CA THR A 264 10.80 -18.20 1.27
C THR A 264 11.83 -17.22 1.83
N SER A 265 12.43 -16.43 0.96
CA SER A 265 13.31 -15.34 1.36
C SER A 265 12.56 -14.02 1.27
N ILE A 266 12.55 -13.24 2.34
CA ILE A 266 12.03 -11.87 2.32
C ILE A 266 13.02 -11.00 1.52
N VAL A 267 12.63 -10.55 0.33
CA VAL A 267 13.43 -9.63 -0.48
C VAL A 267 13.09 -8.21 -0.07
N THR A 268 13.98 -7.56 0.68
CA THR A 268 13.84 -6.14 1.01
C THR A 268 13.88 -5.31 -0.29
N PRO A 269 12.85 -4.48 -0.58
CA PRO A 269 12.84 -3.68 -1.79
C PRO A 269 14.07 -2.76 -1.88
N PRO A 270 14.69 -2.58 -3.08
CA PRO A 270 15.91 -1.78 -3.25
C PRO A 270 15.84 -0.36 -2.69
N LEU A 271 14.65 0.25 -2.69
CA LEU A 271 14.41 1.59 -2.15
C LEU A 271 14.62 1.66 -0.63
N VAL A 272 14.19 0.64 0.11
CA VAL A 272 14.38 0.56 1.56
C VAL A 272 15.87 0.36 1.88
N GLY A 273 16.57 -0.45 1.08
CA GLY A 273 18.02 -0.59 1.17
C GLY A 273 18.78 0.73 0.90
N ALA A 274 18.31 1.52 -0.08
CA ALA A 274 18.88 2.83 -0.40
C ALA A 274 18.66 3.86 0.72
N LEU A 275 17.48 3.86 1.36
CA LEU A 275 17.18 4.73 2.51
C LEU A 275 18.03 4.38 3.74
N ASN A 276 18.21 3.10 4.03
CA ASN A 276 19.13 2.65 5.09
C ASN A 276 20.59 3.01 4.76
N GLY A 277 20.97 2.96 3.48
CA GLY A 277 22.27 3.44 3.01
C GLY A 277 22.46 4.95 3.18
N LEU A 278 21.39 5.75 3.01
CA LEU A 278 21.39 7.19 3.27
C LEU A 278 21.54 7.49 4.77
N GLY A 279 20.83 6.76 5.64
CA GLY A 279 20.97 6.87 7.09
C GLY A 279 22.43 6.63 7.54
N LYS A 280 23.05 5.54 7.08
CA LYS A 280 24.47 5.25 7.36
C LYS A 280 25.42 6.33 6.86
N LYS A 281 25.13 6.96 5.71
CA LYS A 281 25.93 8.09 5.20
C LYS A 281 25.80 9.33 6.10
N LEU A 282 24.60 9.62 6.60
CA LEU A 282 24.37 10.70 7.55
C LEU A 282 25.10 10.47 8.87
N ASP A 283 25.10 9.23 9.39
CA ASP A 283 25.88 8.88 10.59
C ASP A 283 27.39 9.01 10.36
N THR A 284 27.86 8.66 9.16
CA THR A 284 29.26 8.85 8.77
C THR A 284 29.63 10.34 8.74
N ILE A 285 28.74 11.20 8.24
CA ILE A 285 28.91 12.66 8.24
C ILE A 285 28.94 13.20 9.67
N LYS A 286 28.03 12.74 10.54
CA LYS A 286 28.01 13.08 11.97
C LYS A 286 29.32 12.70 12.66
N SER A 287 29.81 11.48 12.43
CA SER A 287 31.09 11.03 12.97
C SER A 287 32.29 11.84 12.46
N ALA A 288 32.28 12.27 11.19
CA ALA A 288 33.31 13.13 10.63
C ALA A 288 33.28 14.54 11.26
N LEU A 289 32.09 15.09 11.48
CA LEU A 289 31.89 16.35 12.21
C LEU A 289 32.37 16.24 13.67
N ASP A 290 32.08 15.14 14.37
CA ASP A 290 32.57 14.90 15.74
C ASP A 290 34.10 14.76 15.80
N LYS A 291 34.72 14.19 14.77
CA LYS A 291 36.18 14.10 14.65
C LYS A 291 36.81 15.47 14.37
N LEU A 292 36.16 16.30 13.55
CA LEU A 292 36.58 17.68 13.30
C LEU A 292 36.43 18.55 14.55
N GLY A 293 35.36 18.37 15.32
CA GLY A 293 35.17 19.01 16.62
C GLY A 293 36.30 18.64 17.60
N ARG A 294 36.63 17.34 17.72
CA ARG A 294 37.74 16.86 18.55
C ARG A 294 39.12 17.33 18.06
N ALA A 295 39.33 17.43 16.75
CA ALA A 295 40.57 17.96 16.17
C ALA A 295 40.71 19.47 16.42
N ALA A 296 39.60 20.22 16.42
CA ALA A 296 39.56 21.63 16.77
C ALA A 296 39.83 21.86 18.28
N GLU A 297 39.30 21.00 19.16
CA GLU A 297 39.63 20.99 20.60
C GLU A 297 41.10 20.64 20.87
N ALA A 298 41.70 19.74 20.08
CA ALA A 298 43.13 19.44 20.16
C ALA A 298 43.99 20.63 19.70
N TRP A 299 43.53 21.40 18.71
CA TRP A 299 44.16 22.64 18.24
C TRP A 299 44.04 23.81 19.22
N GLU A 300 43.01 23.84 20.09
CA GLU A 300 42.89 24.83 21.17
C GLU A 300 44.05 24.75 22.19
N SER A 301 44.72 23.61 22.29
CA SER A 301 45.90 23.42 23.15
C SER A 301 47.23 23.83 22.49
N ALA A 302 47.22 24.13 21.19
CA ALA A 302 48.40 24.44 20.41
C ALA A 302 48.23 25.77 19.65
N THR A 303 48.71 26.82 20.30
CA THR A 303 49.17 28.10 19.72
C THR A 303 48.15 29.12 19.20
N ASP A 304 48.39 30.32 19.74
CA ASP A 304 48.08 31.67 19.29
C ASP A 304 48.44 31.91 17.81
N GLY A 305 47.60 32.65 17.09
CA GLY A 305 47.94 33.27 15.80
C GLY A 305 47.42 32.63 14.51
N SER A 306 46.11 32.70 14.23
CA SER A 306 45.54 33.02 12.88
C SER A 306 44.01 32.85 12.79
N GLY A 307 43.25 33.85 13.24
CA GLY A 307 42.21 34.42 12.37
C GLY A 307 40.83 33.76 12.17
N LEU A 308 40.24 33.04 13.12
CA LEU A 308 38.79 32.74 13.08
C LEU A 308 38.18 32.81 14.49
N ARG A 309 37.29 33.79 14.73
CA ARG A 309 36.60 33.99 16.02
C ARG A 309 35.21 33.34 16.00
N LEU A 310 35.12 32.10 16.48
CA LEU A 310 33.88 31.56 17.04
C LEU A 310 33.86 31.86 18.54
N SER A 311 32.79 32.46 19.04
CA SER A 311 32.76 32.89 20.44
C SER A 311 32.64 31.68 21.38
N HIS A 312 33.48 31.65 22.42
CA HIS A 312 33.49 30.63 23.48
C HIS A 312 32.12 30.43 24.18
N ARG A 313 31.22 31.43 24.12
CA ARG A 313 29.82 31.31 24.59
C ARG A 313 28.98 30.39 23.70
N THR A 314 29.19 30.46 22.39
CA THR A 314 28.48 29.67 21.38
C THR A 314 28.90 28.20 21.45
N ILE A 315 30.21 27.95 21.64
CA ILE A 315 30.76 26.60 21.80
C ILE A 315 30.35 26.00 23.15
N LYS A 316 30.40 26.77 24.26
CA LYS A 316 29.88 26.29 25.56
C LYS A 316 28.38 26.03 25.58
N ALA A 317 27.59 26.75 24.79
CA ALA A 317 26.16 26.48 24.66
C ALA A 317 25.86 25.19 23.87
N LEU A 318 26.73 24.84 22.91
CA LEU A 318 26.64 23.61 22.12
C LEU A 318 27.23 22.38 22.84
N LEU A 319 28.29 22.55 23.65
CA LEU A 319 29.01 21.45 24.31
C LEU A 319 28.59 21.19 25.77
N LYS A 320 27.77 22.04 26.40
CA LYS A 320 27.32 21.83 27.79
C LYS A 320 25.85 21.46 27.92
N GLN A 321 25.41 20.44 27.20
CA GLN A 321 24.36 19.60 27.76
C GLN A 321 24.85 18.15 27.77
N GLU A 322 25.01 17.59 28.97
CA GLU A 322 24.93 16.15 29.17
C GLU A 322 23.50 15.70 28.83
N GLN A 323 23.17 15.67 27.54
CA GLN A 323 21.99 14.99 27.05
C GLN A 323 22.30 13.50 26.99
N ARG A 324 22.25 12.86 28.16
CA ARG A 324 21.89 11.44 28.21
C ARG A 324 20.60 11.26 27.39
N PHE A 325 20.55 10.25 26.54
CA PHE A 325 19.43 10.02 25.62
C PHE A 325 18.19 9.56 26.37
N ASP A 326 16.99 9.86 25.86
CA ASP A 326 15.76 9.23 26.35
C ASP A 326 15.75 7.77 25.85
N PRO A 327 15.72 6.76 26.75
CA PRO A 327 15.60 5.37 26.37
C PRO A 327 14.48 5.09 25.37
N ARG A 328 13.36 5.82 25.43
CA ARG A 328 12.16 5.57 24.63
C ARG A 328 12.34 5.89 23.15
N GLU A 329 13.41 6.59 22.78
CA GLU A 329 13.74 6.92 21.40
C GLU A 329 14.48 5.77 20.67
N PHE A 330 14.81 4.69 21.37
CA PHE A 330 15.65 3.60 20.87
C PHE A 330 14.97 2.24 21.05
N ASP A 331 15.09 1.40 20.02
CA ASP A 331 14.69 0.00 20.07
C ASP A 331 15.81 -0.88 20.66
N TRP A 332 15.54 -2.19 20.78
CA TRP A 332 16.50 -3.14 21.30
C TRP A 332 17.79 -3.21 20.46
N GLN A 333 17.71 -2.96 19.15
CA GLN A 333 18.89 -2.92 18.26
C GLN A 333 19.76 -1.71 18.56
N GLY A 334 19.14 -0.56 18.83
CA GLY A 334 19.82 0.65 19.30
C GLY A 334 20.61 0.39 20.59
N TYR A 335 20.01 -0.29 21.57
CA TYR A 335 20.70 -0.63 22.82
C TYR A 335 21.86 -1.59 22.62
N GLN A 336 21.69 -2.61 21.78
CA GLN A 336 22.75 -3.57 21.48
C GLN A 336 24.00 -2.87 20.94
N VAL A 337 23.82 -1.96 19.99
CA VAL A 337 24.92 -1.23 19.33
C VAL A 337 25.55 -0.19 20.25
N ILE A 338 24.74 0.55 21.00
CA ILE A 338 25.21 1.67 21.83
C ILE A 338 25.92 1.19 23.09
N LEU A 339 25.46 0.07 23.68
CA LEU A 339 25.94 -0.42 24.97
C LEU A 339 26.94 -1.57 24.83
N ASP A 340 27.08 -2.14 23.63
CA ASP A 340 27.89 -3.32 23.34
C ASP A 340 27.54 -4.45 24.33
N ILE A 341 26.30 -4.93 24.19
CA ILE A 341 25.66 -5.93 25.05
C ILE A 341 25.04 -7.05 24.21
N THR A 342 24.65 -8.14 24.86
CA THR A 342 24.01 -9.26 24.17
C THR A 342 22.60 -8.91 23.71
N ILE A 343 22.08 -9.66 22.74
CA ILE A 343 20.72 -9.50 22.22
C ILE A 343 19.69 -9.67 23.35
N ASP A 344 19.88 -10.67 24.22
CA ASP A 344 18.97 -10.95 25.33
C ASP A 344 18.92 -9.80 26.34
N GLU A 345 20.07 -9.21 26.68
CA GLU A 345 20.15 -8.03 27.56
C GLU A 345 19.50 -6.80 26.92
N ALA A 346 19.69 -6.61 25.62
CA ALA A 346 19.12 -5.48 24.88
C ALA A 346 17.59 -5.58 24.76
N ILE A 347 17.07 -6.79 24.51
CA ILE A 347 15.63 -7.08 24.49
C ILE A 347 15.04 -6.90 25.89
N ALA A 348 15.72 -7.38 26.94
CA ALA A 348 15.27 -7.20 28.32
C ALA A 348 15.15 -5.71 28.71
N LEU A 349 16.15 -4.90 28.38
CA LEU A 349 16.14 -3.46 28.60
C LEU A 349 15.02 -2.75 27.83
N HIS A 350 14.85 -3.07 26.55
CA HIS A 350 13.80 -2.47 25.72
C HIS A 350 12.41 -2.85 26.21
N ARG A 351 12.19 -4.12 26.55
CA ARG A 351 10.92 -4.59 27.11
C ARG A 351 10.56 -3.84 28.39
N LEU A 352 11.53 -3.71 29.29
CA LEU A 352 11.35 -3.05 30.57
C LEU A 352 11.05 -1.55 30.41
N LEU A 353 11.76 -0.85 29.53
CA LEU A 353 11.67 0.62 29.39
C LEU A 353 10.55 1.09 28.45
N ALA A 354 10.18 0.30 27.45
CA ALA A 354 9.10 0.62 26.52
C ALA A 354 7.71 0.23 27.04
N PHE A 355 7.61 -0.80 27.91
CA PHE A 355 6.32 -1.37 28.32
C PHE A 355 6.08 -1.45 29.84
N GLY A 356 7.10 -1.19 30.67
CA GLY A 356 6.97 -1.18 32.13
C GLY A 356 6.10 -0.02 32.66
N ARG A 357 5.50 -0.21 33.83
CA ARG A 357 4.67 0.81 34.51
C ARG A 357 5.11 1.04 35.95
N GLY A 358 5.58 2.24 36.28
CA GLY A 358 5.69 2.74 37.67
C GLY A 358 6.61 1.92 38.59
N ARG A 359 6.23 1.77 39.88
CA ARG A 359 7.09 1.17 40.94
C ARG A 359 7.62 -0.23 40.61
N ASP A 360 6.86 -1.04 39.88
CA ASP A 360 7.28 -2.40 39.50
C ASP A 360 8.40 -2.36 38.46
N GLN A 361 8.40 -1.37 37.56
CA GLN A 361 9.46 -1.15 36.57
C GLN A 361 10.81 -0.81 37.23
N ARG A 362 10.78 -0.04 38.32
CA ARG A 362 11.99 0.28 39.10
C ARG A 362 12.52 -0.94 39.85
N ALA A 363 11.63 -1.79 40.37
CA ALA A 363 12.01 -3.04 41.02
C ALA A 363 12.66 -4.00 40.03
N GLU A 364 12.03 -4.25 38.88
CA GLU A 364 12.55 -5.08 37.80
C GLU A 364 13.89 -4.54 37.24
N TYR A 365 14.03 -3.20 37.14
CA TYR A 365 15.29 -2.61 36.67
C TYR A 365 16.43 -2.93 37.65
N ASN A 366 16.17 -2.85 38.95
CA ASN A 366 17.18 -3.11 39.97
C ASN A 366 17.64 -4.57 40.05
N GLU A 367 16.84 -5.51 39.54
CA GLU A 367 17.20 -6.93 39.42
C GLU A 367 18.17 -7.20 38.26
N LEU A 368 18.33 -6.26 37.31
CA LEU A 368 19.30 -6.38 36.23
C LEU A 368 20.74 -6.36 36.77
N PRO A 369 21.67 -7.09 36.11
CA PRO A 369 23.08 -7.10 36.48
C PRO A 369 23.65 -5.68 36.64
N SER A 370 24.41 -5.44 37.71
CA SER A 370 24.97 -4.12 38.03
C SER A 370 25.78 -3.52 36.89
N LEU A 371 26.60 -4.36 36.22
CA LEU A 371 27.42 -3.96 35.08
C LEU A 371 26.57 -3.49 33.88
N LEU A 372 25.42 -4.11 33.67
CA LEU A 372 24.50 -3.74 32.59
C LEU A 372 23.83 -2.39 32.87
N ARG A 373 23.42 -2.16 34.12
CA ARG A 373 22.85 -0.87 34.55
C ARG A 373 23.85 0.28 34.47
N GLU A 374 25.09 0.06 34.91
CA GLU A 374 26.16 1.07 34.81
C GLU A 374 26.45 1.46 33.35
N LYS A 375 26.52 0.47 32.44
CA LYS A 375 26.65 0.73 31.00
C LYS A 375 25.48 1.58 30.49
N PHE A 376 24.26 1.23 30.90
CA PHE A 376 23.03 1.88 30.48
C PHE A 376 22.93 3.34 30.96
N GLU A 377 23.08 3.58 32.26
CA GLU A 377 22.92 4.90 32.89
C GLU A 377 23.99 5.92 32.48
N ARG A 378 25.13 5.44 31.97
CA ARG A 378 26.18 6.30 31.40
C ARG A 378 25.74 7.00 30.12
N VAL A 379 24.82 6.39 29.38
CA VAL A 379 24.41 6.85 28.05
C VAL A 379 22.96 7.36 28.04
N PHE A 380 22.10 6.77 28.87
CA PHE A 380 20.66 7.02 28.86
C PHE A 380 20.16 7.64 30.18
N ARG A 381 19.10 8.45 30.11
CA ARG A 381 18.38 8.99 31.28
C ARG A 381 17.40 7.94 31.77
N VAL A 382 17.65 7.41 32.96
CA VAL A 382 16.72 6.49 33.60
C VAL A 382 15.77 7.30 34.47
N ASP A 383 14.54 7.50 33.97
CA ASP A 383 13.45 8.13 34.71
C ASP A 383 12.22 7.21 34.69
N PHE A 384 11.81 6.73 35.86
CA PHE A 384 10.66 5.86 36.03
C PHE A 384 9.37 6.63 36.35
N GLY A 385 9.43 7.97 36.36
CA GLY A 385 8.31 8.84 36.67
C GLY A 385 7.83 8.65 38.11
N ASP A 386 8.58 9.16 39.08
CA ASP A 386 8.06 9.31 40.44
C ASP A 386 6.97 10.39 40.40
N THR A 387 5.70 9.96 40.35
CA THR A 387 4.59 10.79 40.83
C THR A 387 4.62 10.71 42.34
N ASP A 388 5.41 11.59 42.97
CA ASP A 388 5.22 11.91 44.37
C ASP A 388 3.85 12.58 44.53
N SER A 389 2.97 11.85 45.25
CA SER A 389 1.86 12.31 46.11
C SER A 389 0.99 13.48 45.64
#